data_AF-A0A6A4V409-F1
#
_entry.id   AF-A0A6A4V409-F1
#
_cell.length_a   1.000
_cell.length_b   1.000
_cell.length_c   1.000
_cell.angle_alpha   90.00
_cell.angle_beta   90.00
_cell.angle_gamma   90.00
#
_symmetry.space_group_name_H-M   'P 1'
#
loop_
_entity.id
_entity.type
_entity.pdbx_description
1 polymer ?
#
loop_
_entity_poly.entity_id
_entity_poly.type
_entity_poly.pdbx_seq_one_letter_code
_entity_poly.pdbx_strand_id
1 'polypeptide(L)'
;MKKPIKILLIVLASAIGLTIVLGLSLNVFSRQIGDFYLSRSNYNEAVIWYEREYDFYHSDNSLVTLIKSLLKVEGQYKEKAKYYSLAIENKPTNMTEQDYEIFYIEYLFALYQLDQISEFKEAFEMRYKLLIASSDYLSILAPFTLIQQDSEATTEVLTWSIEMIEKIITEYDYDDIKRFGYKFESLFYKRLGDLVKATEYEEKSNQYK
;
A
#
# COMPACT_ATOMS: atom_id res chain seq x y z
N MET A 1 48.70 -20.23 35.93
CA MET A 1 48.16 -19.58 34.70
C MET A 1 46.63 -19.45 34.60
N LYS A 2 45.79 -19.96 35.53
CA LYS A 2 44.31 -19.95 35.36
C LYS A 2 43.58 -18.64 35.73
N LYS A 3 44.22 -17.72 36.47
CA LYS A 3 43.61 -16.47 36.96
C LYS A 3 43.24 -15.45 35.85
N PRO A 4 44.12 -15.14 34.87
CA PRO A 4 43.79 -14.17 33.82
C PRO A 4 42.67 -14.65 32.89
N ILE A 5 42.60 -15.96 32.62
CA ILE A 5 41.54 -16.56 31.80
C ILE A 5 40.16 -16.42 32.47
N LYS A 6 40.07 -16.60 33.79
CA LYS A 6 38.80 -16.42 34.53
C LYS A 6 38.29 -14.97 34.51
N ILE A 7 39.18 -13.99 34.63
CA ILE A 7 38.82 -12.57 34.58
C ILE A 7 38.33 -12.20 33.17
N LEU A 8 39.03 -12.66 32.13
CA LEU A 8 38.62 -12.44 30.74
C LEU A 8 37.23 -13.03 30.44
N LEU A 9 36.94 -14.25 30.93
CA LEU A 9 35.63 -14.89 30.77
C LEU A 9 34.52 -14.12 31.48
N ILE A 10 34.77 -13.55 32.66
CA ILE A 10 33.78 -12.73 33.38
C ILE A 10 33.51 -11.42 32.63
N VAL A 11 34.55 -10.76 32.12
CA VAL A 11 34.39 -9.52 31.34
C VAL A 11 33.60 -9.79 30.05
N LEU A 12 33.94 -10.86 29.32
CA LEU A 12 33.20 -11.26 28.12
C LEU A 12 31.74 -11.60 28.43
N ALA A 13 31.47 -12.36 29.49
CA ALA A 13 30.11 -12.68 29.91
C ALA A 13 29.31 -11.42 30.31
N SER A 14 29.95 -10.45 30.98
CA SER A 14 29.32 -9.18 31.35
C SER A 14 29.02 -8.28 30.15
N ALA A 15 29.92 -8.24 29.16
CA ALA A 15 29.72 -7.50 27.91
C ALA A 15 28.56 -8.10 27.09
N ILE A 16 28.51 -9.43 26.97
CA ILE A 16 27.41 -10.14 26.32
C ILE A 16 26.09 -9.90 27.06
N GLY A 17 26.10 -9.94 28.40
CA GLY A 17 24.93 -9.63 29.22
C GLY A 17 24.42 -8.21 28.98
N LEU A 18 25.30 -7.22 28.94
CA LEU A 18 24.95 -5.83 28.67
C LEU A 18 24.36 -5.65 27.27
N THR A 19 24.94 -6.29 26.24
CA THR A 19 24.42 -6.20 24.86
C THR A 19 23.05 -6.84 24.73
N ILE A 20 22.80 -7.96 25.42
CA ILE A 20 21.48 -8.61 25.42
C ILE A 20 20.45 -7.72 26.11
N VAL A 21 20.78 -7.15 27.28
CA VAL A 21 19.87 -6.26 28.02
C VAL A 21 19.55 -5.00 27.21
N LEU A 22 20.57 -4.37 26.61
CA LEU A 22 20.37 -3.20 25.76
C LEU A 22 19.54 -3.53 24.51
N GLY A 23 19.83 -4.64 23.84
CA GLY A 23 19.06 -5.10 22.68
C GLY A 23 17.59 -5.37 22.99
N LEU A 24 17.31 -6.07 24.10
CA LEU A 24 15.96 -6.33 24.58
C LEU A 24 15.24 -5.04 24.98
N SER A 25 15.94 -4.12 25.66
CA SER A 25 15.34 -2.84 26.06
C SER A 25 14.94 -1.99 24.86
N LEU A 26 15.77 -1.94 23.81
CA LEU A 26 15.44 -1.21 22.58
C LEU A 26 14.24 -1.80 21.83
N ASN A 27 14.03 -3.12 21.91
CA ASN A 27 12.84 -3.75 21.33
C ASN A 27 11.58 -3.46 22.16
N VAL A 28 11.69 -3.45 23.48
CA VAL A 28 10.57 -3.14 24.38
C VAL A 28 10.14 -1.68 24.27
N PHE A 29 11.09 -0.78 24.05
CA PHE A 29 10.84 0.66 23.90
C PHE A 29 10.64 1.13 22.45
N SER A 30 10.65 0.22 21.47
CA SER A 30 10.60 0.60 20.05
C SER A 30 9.37 1.43 19.71
N ARG A 31 8.20 1.06 20.25
CA ARG A 31 6.96 1.83 20.09
C ARG A 31 7.09 3.26 20.59
N GLN A 32 7.58 3.45 21.82
CA GLN A 32 7.71 4.78 22.43
C GLN A 32 8.71 5.65 21.67
N ILE A 33 9.76 5.04 21.12
CA ILE A 33 10.71 5.75 20.25
C ILE A 33 10.04 6.12 18.92
N GLY A 34 9.27 5.21 18.32
CA GLY A 34 8.45 5.49 17.14
C GLY A 34 7.48 6.64 17.36
N ASP A 35 6.76 6.63 18.49
CA ASP A 35 5.82 7.69 18.90
C ASP A 35 6.54 9.04 19.07
N PHE A 36 7.75 9.03 19.63
CA PHE A 36 8.58 10.23 19.75
C PHE A 36 8.92 10.83 18.38
N TYR A 37 9.36 10.01 17.41
CA TYR A 37 9.63 10.49 16.05
C TYR A 37 8.36 10.93 15.33
N LEU A 38 7.26 10.19 15.49
CA LEU A 38 5.96 10.52 14.93
C LEU A 38 5.46 11.89 15.43
N SER A 39 5.64 12.19 16.72
CA SER A 39 5.26 13.48 17.32
C SER A 39 6.03 14.68 16.75
N ARG A 40 7.18 14.42 16.12
CA ARG A 40 8.03 15.41 15.45
C ARG A 40 7.86 15.39 13.93
N SER A 41 6.84 14.70 13.43
CA SER A 41 6.60 14.48 12.00
C SER A 41 7.77 13.82 11.27
N ASN A 42 8.62 13.10 12.00
CA ASN A 42 9.73 12.37 11.41
C ASN A 42 9.28 10.95 11.05
N TYR A 43 8.51 10.84 9.96
CA TYR A 43 7.76 9.63 9.64
C TYR A 43 8.64 8.45 9.20
N ASN A 44 9.73 8.71 8.46
CA ASN A 44 10.66 7.65 8.03
C ASN A 44 11.28 6.94 9.25
N GLU A 45 11.77 7.71 10.21
CA GLU A 45 12.35 7.18 11.44
C GLU A 45 11.29 6.50 12.30
N ALA A 46 10.09 7.06 12.38
CA ALA A 46 8.99 6.40 13.09
C ALA A 46 8.69 5.02 12.50
N VAL A 47 8.63 4.89 11.17
CA VAL A 47 8.43 3.61 10.47
C VAL A 47 9.50 2.59 10.84
N ILE A 48 10.79 2.96 10.84
CA ILE A 48 11.88 2.03 11.23
C ILE A 48 11.65 1.46 12.64
N TRP A 49 11.21 2.30 13.58
CA TRP A 49 10.97 1.86 14.96
C TRP A 49 9.70 1.02 15.11
N TYR A 50 8.64 1.33 14.36
CA TYR A 50 7.43 0.51 14.34
C TYR A 50 7.65 -0.81 13.59
N GLU A 51 8.51 -0.84 12.57
CA GLU A 51 8.93 -2.07 11.89
C GLU A 51 9.64 -2.98 12.89
N ARG A 52 10.55 -2.42 13.68
CA ARG A 52 11.21 -3.15 14.76
C ARG A 52 10.26 -3.62 15.87
N GLU A 53 9.23 -2.83 16.21
CA GLU A 53 8.15 -3.28 17.12
C GLU A 53 7.45 -4.51 16.52
N TYR A 54 7.05 -4.44 15.26
CA TYR A 54 6.37 -5.54 14.57
C TYR A 54 7.26 -6.78 14.47
N ASP A 55 8.52 -6.65 14.07
CA ASP A 55 9.47 -7.77 13.98
C ASP A 55 9.74 -8.44 15.34
N PHE A 56 9.49 -7.73 16.45
CA PHE A 56 9.64 -8.31 17.78
C PHE A 56 8.35 -8.97 18.28
N TYR A 57 7.21 -8.28 18.17
CA TYR A 57 5.95 -8.72 18.75
C TYR A 57 5.06 -9.54 17.81
N HIS A 58 5.18 -9.34 16.50
CA HIS A 58 4.34 -9.94 15.45
C HIS A 58 2.84 -9.84 15.76
N SER A 59 2.42 -8.71 16.34
CA SER A 59 1.04 -8.50 16.78
C SER A 59 0.24 -7.64 15.79
N ASP A 60 -1.07 -7.84 15.75
CA ASP A 60 -2.02 -6.99 15.01
C ASP A 60 -1.84 -5.52 15.32
N ASN A 61 -1.67 -5.18 16.61
CA ASN A 61 -1.54 -3.81 17.04
C ASN A 61 -0.25 -3.15 16.52
N SER A 62 0.87 -3.88 16.54
CA SER A 62 2.14 -3.42 15.96
C SER A 62 2.05 -3.29 14.43
N LEU A 63 1.38 -4.23 13.75
CA LEU A 63 1.18 -4.16 12.30
C LEU A 63 0.34 -2.94 11.92
N VAL A 64 -0.81 -2.74 12.59
CA VAL A 64 -1.69 -1.58 12.35
C VAL A 64 -0.97 -0.26 12.62
N THR A 65 -0.12 -0.21 13.66
CA THR A 65 0.68 1.00 13.96
C THR A 65 1.70 1.29 12.86
N LEU A 66 2.40 0.26 12.39
CA LEU A 66 3.35 0.35 11.28
C LEU A 66 2.69 0.82 9.98
N ILE A 67 1.62 0.17 9.54
CA ILE A 67 0.96 0.50 8.26
C ILE A 67 0.30 1.90 8.27
N LYS A 68 -0.24 2.33 9.41
CA LYS A 68 -0.75 3.72 9.59
C LYS A 68 0.36 4.76 9.55
N SER A 69 1.57 4.38 9.94
CA SER A 69 2.74 5.25 9.86
C SER A 69 3.32 5.29 8.45
N LEU A 70 3.37 4.14 7.75
CA LEU A 70 3.73 4.05 6.34
C LEU A 70 2.81 4.89 5.45
N LEU A 71 1.53 5.03 5.80
CA LEU A 71 0.59 5.89 5.06
C LEU A 71 1.04 7.36 5.05
N LYS A 72 1.78 7.81 6.07
CA LYS A 72 2.29 9.19 6.18
C LYS A 72 3.62 9.40 5.46
N VAL A 73 4.19 8.34 4.92
CA VAL A 73 5.46 8.37 4.20
C VAL A 73 5.18 8.33 2.70
N GLU A 74 5.69 9.33 1.99
CA GLU A 74 5.79 9.27 0.53
C GLU A 74 6.93 8.33 0.12
N GLY A 75 6.69 7.52 -0.91
CA GLY A 75 7.63 6.47 -1.29
C GLY A 75 7.59 5.27 -0.34
N GLN A 76 8.75 4.60 -0.17
CA GLN A 76 8.88 3.31 0.54
C GLN A 76 7.97 2.20 -0.02
N TYR A 77 7.89 2.12 -1.34
CA TYR A 77 6.96 1.20 -2.01
C TYR A 77 7.23 -0.27 -1.69
N LYS A 78 8.48 -0.65 -1.42
CA LYS A 78 8.82 -2.04 -1.03
C LYS A 78 8.21 -2.40 0.32
N GLU A 79 8.36 -1.52 1.30
CA GLU A 79 7.81 -1.67 2.64
C GLU A 79 6.28 -1.61 2.59
N LYS A 80 5.70 -0.69 1.82
CA LYS A 80 4.25 -0.61 1.58
C LYS A 80 3.72 -1.91 0.96
N ALA A 81 4.32 -2.41 -0.11
CA ALA A 81 3.90 -3.66 -0.74
C ALA A 81 3.97 -4.85 0.24
N LYS A 82 5.06 -4.95 1.02
CA LYS A 82 5.25 -5.99 2.04
C LYS A 82 4.21 -5.91 3.16
N TYR A 83 4.05 -4.77 3.80
CA TYR A 83 3.24 -4.69 5.02
C TYR A 83 1.75 -4.51 4.74
N TYR A 84 1.36 -3.87 3.64
CA TYR A 84 -0.05 -3.81 3.25
C TYR A 84 -0.57 -5.16 2.76
N SER A 85 0.20 -5.94 2.00
CA SER A 85 -0.22 -7.32 1.65
C SER A 85 -0.47 -8.17 2.89
N LEU A 86 0.45 -8.12 3.87
CA LEU A 86 0.27 -8.79 5.17
C LEU A 86 -0.99 -8.33 5.91
N ALA A 87 -1.26 -7.03 5.92
CA ALA A 87 -2.44 -6.45 6.54
C ALA A 87 -3.74 -6.90 5.86
N ILE A 88 -3.76 -6.95 4.53
CA ILE A 88 -4.89 -7.39 3.71
C ILE A 88 -5.17 -8.89 3.90
N GLU A 89 -4.12 -9.71 3.93
CA GLU A 89 -4.21 -11.17 4.12
C GLU A 89 -4.70 -11.53 5.53
N ASN A 90 -4.11 -10.92 6.56
CA ASN A 90 -4.35 -11.31 7.95
C ASN A 90 -5.57 -10.63 8.58
N LYS A 91 -6.04 -9.52 8.01
CA LYS A 91 -7.15 -8.70 8.54
C LYS A 91 -7.06 -8.47 10.07
N PRO A 92 -6.06 -7.70 10.54
CA PRO A 92 -5.86 -7.37 11.94
C PRO A 92 -7.15 -6.96 12.66
N THR A 93 -7.33 -7.45 13.89
CA THR A 93 -8.55 -7.24 14.71
C THR A 93 -8.96 -5.78 14.91
N ASN A 94 -8.01 -4.85 14.89
CA ASN A 94 -8.24 -3.41 15.07
C ASN A 94 -8.32 -2.64 13.74
N MET A 95 -8.43 -3.33 12.60
CA MET A 95 -8.57 -2.74 11.28
C MET A 95 -10.05 -2.51 10.97
N THR A 96 -10.40 -1.25 10.68
CA THR A 96 -11.75 -0.92 10.20
C THR A 96 -11.90 -1.28 8.72
N GLU A 97 -13.14 -1.37 8.21
CA GLU A 97 -13.38 -1.52 6.76
C GLU A 97 -12.77 -0.35 5.97
N GLN A 98 -12.86 0.87 6.51
CA GLN A 98 -12.23 2.04 5.91
C GLN A 98 -10.70 1.92 5.88
N ASP A 99 -10.07 1.44 6.96
CA ASP A 99 -8.63 1.17 6.99
C ASP A 99 -8.27 0.14 5.91
N TYR A 100 -9.07 -0.92 5.75
CA TYR A 100 -8.86 -1.95 4.73
C TYR A 100 -8.88 -1.36 3.31
N GLU A 101 -9.84 -0.48 2.99
CA GLU A 101 -9.89 0.18 1.67
C GLU A 101 -8.66 1.01 1.39
N ILE A 102 -8.26 1.85 2.35
CA ILE A 102 -7.08 2.71 2.21
C ILE A 102 -5.83 1.86 1.99
N PHE A 103 -5.64 0.81 2.80
CA PHE A 103 -4.47 -0.05 2.67
C PHE A 103 -4.45 -0.85 1.37
N TYR A 104 -5.62 -1.25 0.86
CA TYR A 104 -5.70 -1.92 -0.43
C TYR A 104 -5.31 -0.99 -1.58
N ILE A 105 -5.79 0.26 -1.57
CA ILE A 105 -5.42 1.25 -2.58
C ILE A 105 -3.91 1.55 -2.52
N GLU A 106 -3.36 1.74 -1.32
CA GLU A 106 -1.93 1.95 -1.14
C GLU A 106 -1.08 0.73 -1.54
N TYR A 107 -1.60 -0.48 -1.33
CA TYR A 107 -0.96 -1.71 -1.81
C TYR A 107 -0.87 -1.74 -3.34
N LEU A 108 -1.99 -1.47 -4.02
CA LEU A 108 -2.02 -1.37 -5.48
C LEU A 108 -1.07 -0.29 -5.99
N PHE A 109 -1.05 0.87 -5.34
CA PHE A 109 -0.12 1.95 -5.69
C PHE A 109 1.33 1.51 -5.53
N ALA A 110 1.67 0.83 -4.43
CA ALA A 110 3.01 0.33 -4.19
C ALA A 110 3.45 -0.69 -5.25
N LEU A 111 2.60 -1.64 -5.63
CA LEU A 111 2.89 -2.61 -6.69
C LEU A 111 3.16 -1.89 -8.02
N TYR A 112 2.31 -0.93 -8.38
CA TYR A 112 2.45 -0.16 -9.61
C TYR A 112 3.77 0.61 -9.65
N GLN A 113 4.12 1.30 -8.56
CA GLN A 113 5.37 2.07 -8.45
C GLN A 113 6.63 1.21 -8.42
N LEU A 114 6.50 -0.08 -8.11
CA LEU A 114 7.58 -1.07 -8.17
C LEU A 114 7.70 -1.76 -9.54
N ASP A 115 6.89 -1.36 -10.53
CA ASP A 115 6.79 -2.02 -11.84
C ASP A 115 6.37 -3.50 -11.73
N GLN A 116 5.66 -3.86 -10.65
CA GLN A 116 5.09 -5.19 -10.44
C GLN A 116 3.70 -5.28 -11.11
N ILE A 117 3.67 -5.09 -12.42
CA ILE A 117 2.44 -4.90 -13.19
C ILE A 117 1.54 -6.14 -13.17
N SER A 118 2.11 -7.36 -13.17
CA SER A 118 1.31 -8.59 -13.12
C SER A 118 0.56 -8.70 -11.78
N GLU A 119 1.28 -8.50 -10.68
CA GLU A 119 0.74 -8.55 -9.33
C GLU A 119 -0.27 -7.43 -9.10
N PHE A 120 -0.03 -6.24 -9.65
CA PHE A 120 -0.97 -5.12 -9.61
C PHE A 120 -2.31 -5.51 -10.28
N LYS A 121 -2.26 -6.06 -11.49
CA LYS A 121 -3.46 -6.49 -12.23
C LYS A 121 -4.23 -7.58 -11.48
N GLU A 122 -3.53 -8.60 -10.97
CA GLU A 122 -4.13 -9.69 -10.20
C GLU A 122 -4.79 -9.21 -8.91
N ALA A 123 -4.10 -8.36 -8.15
CA ALA A 123 -4.65 -7.77 -6.93
C ALA A 123 -5.87 -6.90 -7.24
N PHE A 124 -5.80 -6.06 -8.27
CA PHE A 124 -6.92 -5.22 -8.68
C PHE A 124 -8.15 -6.07 -9.00
N GLU A 125 -8.01 -7.11 -9.82
CA GLU A 125 -9.12 -8.00 -10.19
C GLU A 125 -9.72 -8.72 -8.98
N MET A 126 -8.89 -9.12 -8.02
CA MET A 126 -9.36 -9.75 -6.78
C MET A 126 -10.19 -8.76 -5.96
N ARG A 127 -9.73 -7.51 -5.79
CA ARG A 127 -10.45 -6.48 -5.02
C ARG A 127 -11.73 -6.04 -5.68
N TYR A 128 -11.69 -5.83 -6.98
CA TYR A 128 -12.82 -5.44 -7.81
C TYR A 128 -14.04 -6.36 -7.56
N LYS A 129 -13.81 -7.68 -7.53
CA LYS A 129 -14.87 -8.68 -7.25
C LYS A 129 -15.42 -8.61 -5.82
N LEU A 130 -14.66 -8.04 -4.87
CA LEU A 130 -15.08 -7.89 -3.49
C LEU A 130 -15.77 -6.55 -3.20
N LEU A 131 -15.65 -5.55 -4.08
CA LEU A 131 -16.29 -4.23 -3.94
C LEU A 131 -17.79 -4.24 -4.30
N ILE A 132 -18.29 -5.35 -4.86
CA ILE A 132 -19.68 -5.59 -5.32
C ILE A 132 -20.76 -5.22 -4.28
N ALA A 133 -20.42 -5.18 -2.99
CA ALA A 133 -21.39 -4.95 -1.90
C ALA A 133 -21.17 -3.65 -1.10
N SER A 134 -20.21 -2.81 -1.49
CA SER A 134 -19.86 -1.60 -0.72
C SER A 134 -20.62 -0.36 -1.20
N SER A 135 -20.91 0.57 -0.29
CA SER A 135 -21.48 1.88 -0.65
C SER A 135 -20.47 2.83 -1.31
N ASP A 136 -19.18 2.47 -1.31
CA ASP A 136 -18.09 3.24 -1.92
C ASP A 136 -17.62 2.59 -3.22
N TYR A 137 -18.56 2.37 -4.13
CA TYR A 137 -18.30 1.74 -5.41
C TYR A 137 -17.38 2.57 -6.33
N LEU A 138 -17.20 3.88 -6.06
CA LEU A 138 -16.29 4.73 -6.83
C LEU A 138 -14.81 4.47 -6.51
N SER A 139 -14.51 3.95 -5.33
CA SER A 139 -13.14 3.54 -4.96
C SER A 139 -12.55 2.51 -5.94
N ILE A 140 -13.39 1.77 -6.65
CA ILE A 140 -12.99 0.80 -7.69
C ILE A 140 -12.23 1.47 -8.84
N LEU A 141 -12.48 2.75 -9.10
CA LEU A 141 -11.83 3.52 -10.15
C LEU A 141 -10.56 4.23 -9.68
N ALA A 142 -10.29 4.27 -8.37
CA ALA A 142 -9.16 5.01 -7.81
C ALA A 142 -7.81 4.58 -8.43
N PRO A 143 -7.53 3.28 -8.68
CA PRO A 143 -6.27 2.88 -9.30
C PRO A 143 -6.05 3.42 -10.72
N PHE A 144 -7.11 3.74 -11.48
CA PHE A 144 -6.95 4.34 -12.81
C PHE A 144 -6.48 5.79 -12.77
N THR A 145 -6.66 6.49 -11.64
CA THR A 145 -6.07 7.83 -11.45
C THR A 145 -4.55 7.78 -11.45
N LEU A 146 -3.96 6.71 -10.92
CA LEU A 146 -2.52 6.49 -10.89
C LEU A 146 -1.98 6.32 -12.31
N ILE A 147 -2.63 5.45 -13.09
CA ILE A 147 -2.27 5.18 -14.48
C ILE A 147 -2.46 6.43 -15.35
N GLN A 148 -3.50 7.22 -15.08
CA GLN A 148 -3.72 8.50 -15.74
C GLN A 148 -2.57 9.49 -15.52
N GLN A 149 -2.05 9.55 -14.29
CA GLN A 149 -0.99 10.47 -13.90
C GLN A 149 0.41 10.02 -14.35
N ASP A 150 0.61 8.70 -14.51
CA ASP A 150 1.87 8.16 -15.01
C ASP A 150 2.02 8.39 -16.51
N SER A 151 2.85 9.36 -16.91
CA SER A 151 3.14 9.66 -18.32
C SER A 151 3.87 8.53 -19.06
N GLU A 152 4.52 7.62 -18.34
CA GLU A 152 5.30 6.51 -18.90
C GLU A 152 4.51 5.21 -18.99
N ALA A 153 3.25 5.18 -18.53
CA ALA A 153 2.40 3.99 -18.61
C ALA A 153 2.40 3.40 -20.03
N THR A 154 2.72 2.12 -20.12
CA THR A 154 2.92 1.42 -21.38
C THR A 154 1.61 1.21 -22.13
N THR A 155 1.70 0.95 -23.44
CA THR A 155 0.53 0.54 -24.26
C THR A 155 -0.22 -0.62 -23.62
N GLU A 156 0.49 -1.61 -23.09
CA GLU A 156 -0.13 -2.77 -22.43
C GLU A 156 -0.95 -2.37 -21.20
N VAL A 157 -0.42 -1.49 -20.34
CA VAL A 157 -1.12 -1.01 -19.14
C VAL A 157 -2.35 -0.18 -19.52
N LEU A 158 -2.23 0.69 -20.53
CA LEU A 158 -3.35 1.51 -21.02
C LEU A 158 -4.47 0.65 -21.61
N THR A 159 -4.12 -0.34 -22.45
CA THR A 159 -5.10 -1.26 -23.05
C THR A 159 -5.81 -2.10 -21.98
N TRP A 160 -5.06 -2.69 -21.05
CA TRP A 160 -5.66 -3.43 -19.93
C TRP A 160 -6.59 -2.55 -19.09
N SER A 161 -6.21 -1.28 -18.86
CA SER A 161 -7.05 -0.35 -18.09
C SER A 161 -8.38 -0.09 -18.76
N ILE A 162 -8.38 0.10 -20.09
CA ILE A 162 -9.60 0.27 -20.89
C ILE A 162 -10.47 -0.99 -20.75
N GLU A 163 -9.92 -2.18 -21.02
CA GLU A 163 -10.67 -3.44 -20.93
C GLU A 163 -11.29 -3.67 -19.55
N MET A 164 -10.54 -3.32 -18.49
CA MET A 164 -11.02 -3.44 -17.11
C MET A 164 -12.13 -2.42 -16.80
N ILE A 165 -12.03 -1.19 -17.31
CA ILE A 165 -13.10 -0.19 -17.17
C ILE A 165 -14.37 -0.61 -17.91
N GLU A 166 -14.26 -1.11 -19.15
CA GLU A 166 -15.41 -1.63 -19.91
C GLU A 166 -16.11 -2.75 -19.14
N LYS A 167 -15.33 -3.65 -18.54
CA LYS A 167 -15.84 -4.70 -17.67
C LYS A 167 -16.54 -4.14 -16.42
N ILE A 168 -15.92 -3.19 -15.73
CA ILE A 168 -16.54 -2.50 -14.56
C ILE A 168 -17.88 -1.88 -14.96
N ILE A 169 -17.93 -1.13 -16.06
CA ILE A 169 -19.16 -0.48 -16.55
C ILE A 169 -20.24 -1.50 -16.93
N THR A 170 -19.84 -2.64 -17.52
CA THR A 170 -20.77 -3.70 -17.92
C THR A 170 -21.36 -4.42 -16.72
N GLU A 171 -20.55 -4.70 -15.70
CA GLU A 171 -21.00 -5.36 -14.48
C GLU A 171 -21.76 -4.41 -13.54
N TYR A 172 -21.47 -3.10 -13.58
CA TYR A 172 -22.07 -2.10 -12.72
C TYR A 172 -22.70 -0.95 -13.49
N ASP A 173 -24.03 -1.00 -13.61
CA ASP A 173 -24.84 0.00 -14.29
C ASP A 173 -25.12 1.24 -13.40
N TYR A 174 -24.06 1.87 -12.90
CA TYR A 174 -24.15 3.13 -12.15
C TYR A 174 -23.71 4.31 -13.03
N ASP A 175 -24.52 5.36 -13.07
CA ASP A 175 -24.26 6.56 -13.88
C ASP A 175 -22.90 7.20 -13.52
N ASP A 176 -22.53 7.24 -12.23
CA ASP A 176 -21.24 7.79 -11.82
C ASP A 176 -20.07 6.91 -12.30
N ILE A 177 -20.18 5.58 -12.24
CA ILE A 177 -19.15 4.67 -12.78
C ILE A 177 -19.00 4.89 -14.28
N LYS A 178 -20.11 4.97 -15.01
CA LYS A 178 -20.10 5.23 -16.45
C LYS A 178 -19.45 6.56 -16.77
N ARG A 179 -19.84 7.63 -16.07
CA ARG A 179 -19.28 8.96 -16.23
C ARG A 179 -17.76 8.95 -16.06
N PHE A 180 -17.27 8.45 -14.92
CA PHE A 180 -15.84 8.48 -14.62
C PHE A 180 -15.05 7.46 -15.45
N GLY A 181 -15.60 6.26 -15.68
CA GLY A 181 -15.00 5.22 -16.50
C GLY A 181 -14.79 5.67 -17.94
N TYR A 182 -15.84 6.17 -18.59
CA TYR A 182 -15.73 6.70 -19.96
C TYR A 182 -14.74 7.87 -20.06
N LYS A 183 -14.62 8.70 -19.01
CA LYS A 183 -13.61 9.76 -18.96
C LYS A 183 -12.18 9.20 -18.90
N PHE A 184 -11.93 8.14 -18.13
CA PHE A 184 -10.63 7.47 -18.12
C PHE A 184 -10.30 6.85 -19.47
N GLU A 185 -11.25 6.16 -20.09
CA GLU A 185 -11.07 5.56 -21.41
C GLU A 185 -10.74 6.61 -22.48
N SER A 186 -11.47 7.73 -22.50
CA SER A 186 -11.17 8.89 -23.36
C SER A 186 -9.70 9.32 -23.24
N LEU A 187 -9.21 9.46 -22.00
CA LEU A 187 -7.84 9.86 -21.72
C LEU A 187 -6.82 8.79 -22.16
N PHE A 188 -7.11 7.51 -21.93
CA PHE A 188 -6.22 6.41 -22.33
C PHE A 188 -6.16 6.23 -23.85
N TYR A 189 -7.29 6.30 -24.56
CA TYR A 189 -7.30 6.29 -26.02
C TYR A 189 -6.52 7.46 -26.63
N LYS A 190 -6.63 8.66 -26.03
CA LYS A 190 -5.83 9.81 -26.45
C LYS A 190 -4.33 9.55 -26.33
N ARG A 191 -3.89 8.90 -25.24
CA ARG A 191 -2.49 8.51 -25.03
C ARG A 191 -2.02 7.42 -25.99
N LEU A 192 -2.92 6.52 -26.39
CA LEU A 192 -2.68 5.52 -27.43
C LEU A 192 -2.66 6.11 -28.85
N GLY A 193 -3.04 7.37 -29.02
CA GLY A 193 -3.11 8.06 -30.32
C GLY A 193 -4.41 7.83 -31.09
N ASP A 194 -5.40 7.14 -30.50
CA ASP A 194 -6.73 6.95 -31.10
C ASP A 194 -7.66 8.10 -30.72
N LEU A 195 -7.53 9.21 -31.45
CA LEU A 195 -8.32 10.42 -31.20
C LEU A 195 -9.80 10.24 -31.51
N VAL A 196 -10.17 9.33 -32.41
CA VAL A 196 -11.57 9.06 -32.75
C VAL A 196 -12.26 8.40 -31.58
N LYS A 197 -11.65 7.35 -31.01
CA LYS A 197 -12.14 6.71 -29.80
C LYS A 197 -12.13 7.65 -28.61
N ALA A 198 -11.07 8.44 -28.44
CA ALA A 198 -11.01 9.41 -27.35
C ALA A 198 -12.22 10.37 -27.37
N THR A 199 -12.57 10.92 -28.53
CA THR A 199 -13.76 11.78 -28.68
C THR A 199 -15.06 11.03 -28.43
N GLU A 200 -15.20 9.80 -28.94
CA GLU A 200 -16.38 8.96 -28.70
C GLU A 200 -16.65 8.76 -27.20
N TYR A 201 -15.61 8.42 -26.43
CA TYR A 201 -15.74 8.15 -25.00
C TYR A 201 -15.91 9.43 -24.17
N GLU A 202 -15.34 10.56 -24.59
CA GLU A 202 -15.63 11.86 -23.98
C GLU A 202 -17.12 12.23 -24.12
N GLU A 203 -17.69 12.02 -25.30
CA GLU A 203 -19.12 12.24 -25.55
C GLU A 203 -20.00 11.31 -24.71
N LYS A 204 -19.63 10.03 -24.59
CA LYS A 204 -20.33 9.08 -23.70
C LYS A 204 -20.29 9.53 -22.24
N SER A 205 -19.13 9.94 -21.72
CA SER A 205 -18.98 10.46 -20.36
C SER A 205 -19.94 11.64 -20.11
N ASN A 206 -20.06 12.56 -21.05
CA ASN A 206 -20.91 13.76 -20.92
C ASN A 206 -22.43 13.48 -20.93
N GLN A 207 -22.86 12.26 -21.30
CA GLN A 207 -24.26 11.85 -21.22
C GLN A 207 -24.72 11.57 -19.78
N TYR A 208 -23.77 11.31 -18.87
CA TYR A 208 -24.03 11.00 -17.47
C TYR A 208 -23.71 12.25 -16.61
N LYS A 209 -24.66 12.66 -15.76
CA LYS A 209 -24.58 13.90 -14.97
C LYS A 209 -24.26 13.62 -13.51
#